data_AF-A0A2H3JSU2-F1
#
_entry.id   AF-A0A2H3JSU2-F1
#
_cell.length_a   1.000
_cell.length_b   1.000
_cell.length_c   1.000
_cell.angle_alpha   90.00
_cell.angle_beta   90.00
_cell.angle_gamma   90.00
#
_symmetry.space_group_name_H-M   'P 1'
#
loop_
_entity.id
_entity.type
_entity.pdbx_description
1 polymer ?
#
loop_
_entity_poly.entity_id
_entity_poly.type
_entity_poly.pdbx_seq_one_letter_code
_entity_poly.pdbx_strand_id
1 'polypeptide(L)'
;MLTLSASPAAPSLTVVTADVPLVSGDILRSTNSSAVSPTNSSSSTSSKRRGSVAEAVGLDLDAIGKGFSASAHPTGRSPPSAGLDPLKLKELARQDAARILAERKTNIDPVAGAKPNGAAKAPRLSPPTGGVNLSTISAAEARTLMSHEHRALGFRPPPGSLAAEAQAAAAKHPEGAGASSVDSGVLKEIALRDAERIKADRELNIVGEVNVDTLGKAGAERLASATENVLGHSPPPGSLAAEAKQAAEAHPNGGSFPVLDGDVERLEDVGRQEGERLKAQETVEKLKSESEEVHVEDVSTLADDLNALKLGSQLKHENGNATMSPEKLTMKNGIGAVLRKAAMVRSETGDSVEIIGDVIG
;
A
#
# COMPACT_ATOMS: atom_id res chain seq x y z
N MET A 1 -20.19 46.51 42.31
CA MET A 1 -19.21 46.79 41.25
C MET A 1 -19.33 45.68 40.21
N LEU A 2 -19.92 45.97 39.05
CA LEU A 2 -20.14 45.02 37.95
C LEU A 2 -19.13 45.36 36.85
N THR A 3 -18.17 44.47 36.59
CA THR A 3 -17.19 44.63 35.52
C THR A 3 -17.69 43.91 34.27
N LEU A 4 -18.14 44.69 33.28
CA LEU A 4 -18.46 44.23 31.93
C LEU A 4 -17.17 43.87 31.19
N SER A 5 -17.05 42.61 30.78
CA SER A 5 -15.98 42.09 29.93
C SER A 5 -16.34 42.30 28.46
N ALA A 6 -15.54 43.12 27.76
CA ALA A 6 -15.69 43.41 26.34
C ALA A 6 -15.19 42.24 25.46
N SER A 7 -15.97 41.91 24.43
CA SER A 7 -15.68 40.89 23.42
C SER A 7 -14.79 41.46 22.30
N PRO A 8 -13.69 40.81 21.89
CA PRO A 8 -12.87 41.31 20.79
C PRO A 8 -13.51 41.01 19.42
N ALA A 9 -13.53 42.04 18.56
CA ALA A 9 -14.03 42.00 17.19
C ALA A 9 -13.12 41.16 16.27
N ALA A 10 -13.75 40.37 15.41
CA ALA A 10 -13.06 39.57 14.39
C ALA A 10 -12.51 40.44 13.25
N PRO A 11 -11.33 40.11 12.67
CA PRO A 11 -10.78 40.82 11.53
C PRO A 11 -11.52 40.44 10.24
N SER A 12 -12.04 41.46 9.54
CA SER A 12 -12.61 41.35 8.21
C SER A 12 -11.50 41.11 7.17
N LEU A 13 -11.60 40.00 6.44
CA LEU A 13 -10.63 39.60 5.43
C LEU A 13 -10.99 40.27 4.08
N THR A 14 -10.25 41.32 3.73
CA THR A 14 -10.42 42.06 2.47
C THR A 14 -9.67 41.34 1.35
N VAL A 15 -10.39 40.67 0.46
CA VAL A 15 -9.82 40.05 -0.75
C VAL A 15 -9.59 41.14 -1.79
N VAL A 16 -8.32 41.50 -2.03
CA VAL A 16 -7.91 42.38 -3.13
C VAL A 16 -7.70 41.50 -4.36
N THR A 17 -8.67 41.52 -5.28
CA THR A 17 -8.51 40.95 -6.63
C THR A 17 -7.64 41.89 -7.45
N ALA A 18 -6.37 41.50 -7.67
CA ALA A 18 -5.51 42.20 -8.61
C ALA A 18 -5.93 41.82 -10.05
N ASP A 19 -6.43 42.80 -10.79
CA ASP A 19 -6.64 42.70 -12.23
C ASP A 19 -5.33 42.40 -12.95
N VAL A 20 -5.28 41.29 -13.69
CA VAL A 20 -4.18 40.95 -14.58
C VAL A 20 -4.49 41.57 -15.95
N PRO A 21 -3.67 42.51 -16.46
CA PRO A 21 -3.90 43.08 -17.78
C PRO A 21 -3.64 42.01 -18.86
N LEU A 22 -4.69 41.72 -19.64
CA LEU A 22 -4.60 40.98 -20.89
C LEU A 22 -3.69 41.74 -21.87
N VAL A 23 -2.47 41.26 -22.03
CA VAL A 23 -1.57 41.69 -23.12
C VAL A 23 -2.06 41.02 -24.40
N SER A 24 -2.85 41.74 -25.19
CA SER A 24 -3.13 41.43 -26.59
C SER A 24 -1.85 41.58 -27.41
N GLY A 25 -1.04 40.52 -27.41
CA GLY A 25 0.11 40.39 -28.30
C GLY A 25 -0.32 39.81 -29.64
N ASP A 26 -0.35 40.66 -30.66
CA ASP A 26 -0.40 40.30 -32.08
C ASP A 26 0.71 39.30 -32.42
N ILE A 27 0.34 38.03 -32.64
CA ILE A 27 1.21 37.04 -33.29
C ILE A 27 0.86 37.02 -34.77
N LEU A 28 1.48 37.94 -35.51
CA LEU A 28 1.53 37.87 -36.96
C LEU A 28 2.56 36.82 -37.41
N ARG A 29 2.14 35.99 -38.37
CA ARG A 29 2.93 35.23 -39.38
C ARG A 29 3.58 33.91 -38.91
N SER A 30 3.02 32.80 -39.39
CA SER A 30 3.62 32.05 -40.52
C SER A 30 2.69 30.91 -40.97
N THR A 31 1.82 31.19 -41.95
CA THR A 31 1.09 30.16 -42.68
C THR A 31 1.94 29.72 -43.86
N ASN A 32 2.63 28.60 -43.72
CA ASN A 32 3.12 27.81 -44.84
C ASN A 32 2.44 26.43 -44.76
N SER A 33 1.15 26.42 -45.11
CA SER A 33 0.33 25.21 -45.21
C SER A 33 0.39 24.70 -46.64
N SER A 34 1.10 23.59 -46.85
CA SER A 34 1.01 22.79 -48.06
C SER A 34 -0.43 22.29 -48.23
N ALA A 35 -1.00 22.60 -49.40
CA ALA A 35 -2.30 22.14 -49.84
C ALA A 35 -2.33 20.62 -49.94
N VAL A 36 -3.14 19.98 -49.09
CA VAL A 36 -3.67 18.64 -49.35
C VAL A 36 -5.18 18.71 -49.15
N SER A 37 -5.90 18.57 -50.26
CA SER A 37 -7.35 18.66 -50.36
C SER A 37 -8.05 17.58 -49.54
N PRO A 38 -9.13 17.89 -48.78
CA PRO A 38 -10.04 16.87 -48.29
C PRO A 38 -11.12 16.60 -49.34
N THR A 39 -11.05 15.46 -50.00
CA THR A 39 -12.22 14.91 -50.71
C THR A 39 -13.20 14.37 -49.69
N ASN A 40 -14.31 15.09 -49.58
CA ASN A 40 -15.52 14.69 -48.88
C ASN A 40 -16.19 13.53 -49.66
N SER A 41 -16.37 12.38 -49.04
CA SER A 41 -17.32 11.37 -49.49
C SER A 41 -18.01 10.71 -48.30
N SER A 42 -19.22 11.20 -48.04
CA SER A 42 -20.25 10.55 -47.26
C SER A 42 -20.86 9.38 -48.04
N SER A 43 -20.92 8.19 -47.45
CA SER A 43 -21.97 7.15 -47.66
C SER A 43 -21.66 5.97 -46.73
N SER A 44 -22.45 5.80 -45.68
CA SER A 44 -23.55 4.82 -45.56
C SER A 44 -23.12 3.36 -45.40
N THR A 45 -23.55 2.80 -44.27
CA THR A 45 -23.97 1.39 -44.07
C THR A 45 -22.98 0.28 -44.41
N SER A 46 -22.33 -0.26 -43.39
CA SER A 46 -22.47 -1.70 -43.05
C SER A 46 -21.63 -2.02 -41.81
N SER A 47 -22.32 -2.46 -40.75
CA SER A 47 -21.71 -3.17 -39.63
C SER A 47 -21.08 -4.47 -40.14
N LYS A 48 -19.85 -4.38 -40.67
CA LYS A 48 -18.98 -5.55 -40.82
C LYS A 48 -18.38 -5.85 -39.46
N ARG A 49 -19.00 -6.84 -38.81
CA ARG A 49 -18.49 -7.60 -37.68
C ARG A 49 -17.00 -7.81 -37.88
N ARG A 50 -16.17 -7.21 -37.02
CA ARG A 50 -14.74 -7.48 -36.99
C ARG A 50 -14.57 -8.96 -36.65
N GLY A 51 -14.09 -9.74 -37.61
CA GLY A 51 -13.64 -11.10 -37.40
C GLY A 51 -12.61 -11.10 -36.27
N SER A 52 -12.85 -11.96 -35.29
CA SER A 52 -11.93 -12.14 -34.17
C SER A 52 -10.62 -12.73 -34.69
N VAL A 53 -9.50 -12.35 -34.08
CA VAL A 53 -8.14 -12.79 -34.41
C VAL A 53 -7.99 -14.33 -34.37
N ALA A 54 -8.94 -15.07 -33.79
CA ALA A 54 -8.95 -16.53 -33.78
C ALA A 54 -9.05 -17.16 -35.18
N GLU A 55 -9.65 -16.48 -36.17
CA GLU A 55 -9.88 -17.05 -37.51
C GLU A 55 -8.61 -17.05 -38.38
N ALA A 56 -7.64 -16.17 -38.11
CA ALA A 56 -6.40 -16.08 -38.89
C ALA A 56 -5.37 -17.18 -38.57
N VAL A 57 -5.57 -17.94 -37.48
CA VAL A 57 -4.62 -18.98 -37.03
C VAL A 57 -5.12 -20.39 -37.33
N GLY A 58 -6.33 -20.56 -37.88
CA GLY A 58 -6.87 -21.90 -38.18
C GLY A 58 -6.94 -22.82 -36.96
N LEU A 59 -7.06 -22.26 -35.77
CA LEU A 59 -7.21 -23.02 -34.53
C LEU A 59 -8.69 -23.29 -34.32
N ASP A 60 -9.10 -24.49 -34.71
CA ASP A 60 -10.45 -25.01 -34.48
C ASP A 60 -10.66 -25.25 -32.98
N LEU A 61 -11.29 -24.29 -32.30
CA LEU A 61 -11.55 -24.33 -30.86
C LEU A 61 -12.59 -25.39 -30.48
N ASP A 62 -13.38 -25.89 -31.44
CA ASP A 62 -14.39 -26.94 -31.18
C ASP A 62 -13.75 -28.33 -30.95
N ALA A 63 -12.46 -28.49 -31.27
CA ALA A 63 -11.72 -29.72 -31.00
C ALA A 63 -11.25 -29.88 -29.55
N ILE A 64 -11.27 -28.82 -28.72
CA ILE A 64 -10.70 -28.86 -27.36
C ILE A 64 -11.75 -29.29 -26.30
N GLY A 65 -13.04 -29.35 -26.65
CA GLY A 65 -14.13 -29.49 -25.68
C GLY A 65 -14.68 -30.88 -25.38
N LYS A 66 -14.20 -31.98 -25.97
CA LYS A 66 -14.91 -33.30 -25.89
C LYS A 66 -14.12 -34.50 -25.35
N GLY A 67 -12.96 -34.28 -24.72
CA GLY A 67 -12.04 -35.37 -24.36
C GLY A 67 -11.94 -35.78 -22.89
N PHE A 68 -12.40 -35.00 -21.90
CA PHE A 68 -12.27 -35.37 -20.49
C PHE A 68 -13.45 -36.24 -20.05
N SER A 69 -13.41 -37.49 -20.50
CA SER A 69 -14.15 -38.56 -19.85
C SER A 69 -13.67 -38.71 -18.41
N ALA A 70 -14.63 -38.99 -17.54
CA ALA A 70 -14.44 -39.26 -16.14
C ALA A 70 -13.40 -40.38 -15.92
N SER A 71 -12.14 -39.98 -15.70
CA SER A 71 -11.14 -40.82 -15.07
C SER A 71 -11.50 -40.89 -13.59
N ALA A 72 -12.09 -42.02 -13.19
CA ALA A 72 -12.26 -42.43 -11.82
C ALA A 72 -11.06 -42.02 -10.96
N HIS A 73 -11.32 -41.24 -9.91
CA HIS A 73 -10.33 -40.98 -8.87
C HIS A 73 -9.90 -42.34 -8.29
N PRO A 74 -8.62 -42.75 -8.44
CA PRO A 74 -8.09 -43.77 -7.55
C PRO A 74 -8.13 -43.13 -6.16
N THR A 75 -8.76 -43.82 -5.22
CA THR A 75 -8.68 -43.53 -3.79
C THR A 75 -7.20 -43.50 -3.40
N GLY A 76 -6.64 -42.29 -3.44
CA GLY A 76 -5.26 -41.99 -3.14
C GLY A 76 -5.01 -42.34 -1.69
N ARG A 77 -4.46 -43.54 -1.50
CA ARG A 77 -3.75 -43.95 -0.30
C ARG A 77 -2.76 -42.83 0.02
N SER A 78 -3.05 -42.07 1.08
CA SER A 78 -2.16 -41.04 1.59
C SER A 78 -0.76 -41.65 1.72
N PRO A 79 0.29 -41.02 1.14
CA PRO A 79 1.64 -41.46 1.41
C PRO A 79 1.84 -41.43 2.92
N PRO A 80 2.47 -42.46 3.52
CA PRO A 80 2.79 -42.39 4.93
C PRO A 80 3.62 -41.13 5.13
N SER A 81 3.08 -40.21 5.93
CA SER A 81 3.80 -39.10 6.53
C SER A 81 4.94 -39.70 7.34
N ALA A 82 6.03 -40.05 6.65
CA ALA A 82 7.30 -40.31 7.26
C ALA A 82 7.75 -38.94 7.77
N GLY A 83 7.33 -38.63 9.01
CA GLY A 83 7.63 -37.38 9.68
C GLY A 83 9.10 -37.10 9.52
N LEU A 84 9.42 -36.09 8.72
CA LEU A 84 10.77 -35.61 8.55
C LEU A 84 11.27 -35.23 9.95
N ASP A 85 12.29 -35.94 10.40
CA ASP A 85 12.85 -35.83 11.73
C ASP A 85 13.17 -34.36 12.02
N PRO A 86 12.55 -33.73 13.05
CA PRO A 86 12.66 -32.29 13.29
C PRO A 86 14.11 -31.81 13.46
N LEU A 87 15.01 -32.71 13.86
CA LEU A 87 16.43 -32.43 13.95
C LEU A 87 17.11 -32.22 12.59
N LYS A 88 16.70 -32.99 11.56
CA LYS A 88 17.22 -32.81 10.19
C LYS A 88 16.72 -31.50 9.58
N LEU A 89 15.48 -31.13 9.86
CA LEU A 89 14.92 -29.83 9.45
C LEU A 89 15.67 -28.66 10.10
N LYS A 90 15.99 -28.78 11.41
CA LYS A 90 16.77 -27.76 12.12
C LYS A 90 18.19 -27.61 11.57
N GLU A 91 18.85 -28.71 11.21
CA GLU A 91 20.19 -28.65 10.62
C GLU A 91 20.18 -28.09 9.20
N LEU A 92 19.19 -28.45 8.38
CA LEU A 92 18.99 -27.86 7.04
C LEU A 92 18.75 -26.35 7.12
N ALA A 93 17.90 -25.90 8.05
CA ALA A 93 17.67 -24.47 8.27
C ALA A 93 18.94 -23.73 8.72
N ARG A 94 19.81 -24.38 9.51
CA ARG A 94 21.09 -23.80 9.94
C ARG A 94 22.08 -23.66 8.78
N GLN A 95 22.15 -24.66 7.90
CA GLN A 95 22.97 -24.62 6.70
C GLN A 95 22.50 -23.54 5.72
N ASP A 96 21.19 -23.39 5.54
CA ASP A 96 20.63 -22.37 4.64
C ASP A 96 20.85 -20.95 5.17
N ALA A 97 20.67 -20.72 6.48
CA ALA A 97 20.99 -19.44 7.12
C ALA A 97 22.48 -19.07 6.96
N ALA A 98 23.39 -20.05 7.07
CA ALA A 98 24.82 -19.84 6.86
C ALA A 98 25.14 -19.50 5.39
N ARG A 99 24.46 -20.14 4.42
CA ARG A 99 24.59 -19.83 2.99
C ARG A 99 24.16 -18.40 2.71
N ILE A 100 22.99 -17.98 3.19
CA ILE A 100 22.47 -16.61 3.01
C ILE A 100 23.43 -15.56 3.62
N LEU A 101 24.02 -15.84 4.78
CA LEU A 101 25.00 -14.94 5.39
C LEU A 101 26.30 -14.84 4.58
N ALA A 102 26.75 -15.93 3.98
CA ALA A 102 27.91 -15.94 3.11
C ALA A 102 27.65 -15.15 1.82
N GLU A 103 26.52 -15.39 1.15
CA GLU A 103 26.11 -14.67 -0.05
C GLU A 103 25.93 -13.17 0.22
N ARG A 104 25.37 -12.79 1.38
CA ARG A 104 25.24 -11.39 1.77
C ARG A 104 26.58 -10.73 2.10
N LYS A 105 27.55 -11.46 2.65
CA LYS A 105 28.90 -10.93 2.91
C LYS A 105 29.70 -10.70 1.63
N THR A 106 29.52 -11.51 0.61
CA THR A 106 30.24 -11.36 -0.67
C THR A 106 29.61 -10.35 -1.63
N ASN A 107 28.41 -9.86 -1.34
CA ASN A 107 27.70 -8.89 -2.19
C ASN A 107 27.73 -7.46 -1.64
N ILE A 108 28.47 -7.24 -0.54
CA ILE A 108 28.70 -5.92 0.05
C ILE A 108 30.20 -5.66 -0.04
N ASP A 109 30.69 -5.42 -1.26
CA ASP A 109 31.99 -4.76 -1.40
C ASP A 109 31.81 -3.24 -1.24
N PRO A 110 32.57 -2.60 -0.34
CA PRO A 110 32.41 -1.20 0.03
C PRO A 110 33.17 -0.27 -0.91
N VAL A 111 32.46 0.58 -1.67
CA VAL A 111 33.06 1.83 -2.16
C VAL A 111 33.07 2.82 -1.00
N ALA A 112 34.12 2.73 -0.18
CA ALA A 112 34.41 3.70 0.86
C ALA A 112 34.78 5.05 0.20
N GLY A 113 34.03 6.12 0.50
CA GLY A 113 34.54 7.47 0.23
C GLY A 113 33.58 8.65 0.08
N ALA A 114 32.25 8.51 0.17
CA ALA A 114 31.34 9.66 -0.01
C ALA A 114 30.71 10.12 1.32
N LYS A 115 31.10 11.32 1.76
CA LYS A 115 30.51 12.03 2.91
C LYS A 115 29.03 12.35 2.63
N PRO A 116 28.09 12.05 3.54
CA PRO A 116 26.69 12.44 3.38
C PRO A 116 26.49 13.87 3.90
N ASN A 117 26.40 14.83 2.98
CA ASN A 117 25.86 16.16 3.29
C ASN A 117 24.46 16.30 2.68
N GLY A 118 23.45 16.43 3.55
CA GLY A 118 22.24 17.20 3.27
C GLY A 118 21.00 16.45 2.76
N ALA A 119 19.95 16.49 3.59
CA ALA A 119 18.53 16.27 3.28
C ALA A 119 18.12 14.86 2.80
N ALA A 120 17.84 13.99 3.76
CA ALA A 120 17.29 12.66 3.57
C ALA A 120 15.86 12.70 2.99
N LYS A 121 15.77 12.71 1.66
CA LYS A 121 14.69 11.98 0.97
C LYS A 121 14.93 10.49 1.23
N ALA A 122 13.86 9.75 1.54
CA ALA A 122 13.90 8.31 1.79
C ALA A 122 14.81 7.60 0.77
N PRO A 123 15.64 6.62 1.19
CA PRO A 123 16.55 5.91 0.31
C PRO A 123 15.72 5.20 -0.75
N ARG A 124 15.58 5.85 -1.91
CA ARG A 124 15.17 5.19 -3.14
C ARG A 124 16.23 4.12 -3.34
N LEU A 125 15.86 2.87 -3.08
CA LEU A 125 16.65 1.70 -3.43
C LEU A 125 17.02 1.89 -4.89
N SER A 126 18.23 2.37 -5.15
CA SER A 126 18.77 2.45 -6.49
C SER A 126 18.68 1.04 -7.03
N PRO A 127 17.93 0.81 -8.12
CA PRO A 127 17.65 -0.53 -8.59
C PRO A 127 18.99 -1.25 -8.80
N PRO A 128 19.07 -2.56 -8.52
CA PRO A 128 20.24 -3.35 -8.87
C PRO A 128 20.38 -3.31 -10.39
N THR A 129 21.15 -2.33 -10.87
CA THR A 129 21.55 -2.16 -12.26
C THR A 129 22.30 -3.43 -12.60
N GLY A 130 21.69 -4.35 -13.34
CA GLY A 130 22.21 -5.68 -13.64
C GLY A 130 23.52 -5.67 -14.44
N GLY A 131 24.59 -5.12 -13.86
CA GLY A 131 25.90 -4.93 -14.46
C GLY A 131 26.05 -3.72 -15.40
N VAL A 132 24.99 -2.92 -15.65
CA VAL A 132 25.10 -1.77 -16.57
C VAL A 132 25.57 -0.52 -15.86
N ASN A 133 26.72 -0.01 -16.30
CA ASN A 133 27.26 1.27 -15.84
C ASN A 133 26.50 2.43 -16.51
N LEU A 134 25.56 3.02 -15.78
CA LEU A 134 24.75 4.16 -16.28
C LEU A 134 25.61 5.37 -16.66
N SER A 135 26.77 5.55 -16.04
CA SER A 135 27.69 6.66 -16.34
C SER A 135 28.34 6.57 -17.72
N THR A 136 28.38 5.38 -18.33
CA THR A 136 29.06 5.17 -19.61
C THR A 136 28.09 5.02 -20.78
N ILE A 137 26.78 5.02 -20.52
CA ILE A 137 25.76 4.75 -21.53
C ILE A 137 25.63 5.91 -22.52
N SER A 138 25.55 5.58 -23.80
CA SER A 138 25.34 6.53 -24.88
C SER A 138 23.87 6.93 -25.02
N ALA A 139 23.62 8.03 -25.73
CA ALA A 139 22.25 8.48 -26.04
C ALA A 139 21.46 7.46 -26.87
N ALA A 140 22.13 6.68 -27.72
CA ALA A 140 21.48 5.64 -28.52
C ALA A 140 21.01 4.47 -27.63
N GLU A 141 21.87 3.98 -26.75
CA GLU A 141 21.55 2.88 -25.83
C GLU A 141 20.46 3.27 -24.83
N ALA A 142 20.50 4.50 -24.29
CA ALA A 142 19.46 5.00 -23.40
C ALA A 142 18.08 5.08 -24.09
N ARG A 143 18.04 5.42 -25.39
CA ARG A 143 16.80 5.38 -26.20
C ARG A 143 16.31 3.95 -26.42
N THR A 144 17.22 3.01 -26.67
CA THR A 144 16.91 1.58 -26.83
C THR A 144 16.33 0.99 -25.53
N LEU A 145 16.94 1.28 -24.38
CA LEU A 145 16.41 0.91 -23.06
C LEU A 145 15.00 1.47 -22.84
N MET A 146 14.81 2.77 -23.04
CA MET A 146 13.50 3.40 -22.90
C MET A 146 12.45 2.76 -23.81
N SER A 147 12.80 2.44 -25.06
CA SER A 147 11.89 1.81 -26.01
C SER A 147 11.46 0.40 -25.55
N HIS A 148 12.41 -0.41 -25.09
CA HIS A 148 12.13 -1.75 -24.59
C HIS A 148 11.31 -1.73 -23.30
N GLU A 149 11.66 -0.86 -22.35
CA GLU A 149 10.94 -0.74 -21.08
C GLU A 149 9.53 -0.20 -21.31
N HIS A 150 9.35 0.84 -22.14
CA HIS A 150 8.04 1.35 -22.55
C HIS A 150 7.16 0.25 -23.16
N ARG A 151 7.73 -0.57 -24.04
CA ARG A 151 7.01 -1.66 -24.70
C ARG A 151 6.59 -2.75 -23.71
N ALA A 152 7.43 -3.02 -22.72
CA ALA A 152 7.16 -4.01 -21.68
C ALA A 152 6.12 -3.52 -20.67
N LEU A 153 6.20 -2.25 -20.27
CA LEU A 153 5.26 -1.59 -19.35
C LEU A 153 3.91 -1.28 -20.00
N GLY A 154 3.89 -0.92 -21.29
CA GLY A 154 2.72 -0.42 -22.00
C GLY A 154 2.44 1.08 -21.75
N PHE A 155 3.28 1.76 -20.99
CA PHE A 155 3.23 3.19 -20.70
C PHE A 155 4.66 3.73 -20.53
N ARG A 156 4.82 5.06 -20.52
CA ARG A 156 6.13 5.72 -20.38
C ARG A 156 6.82 5.31 -19.07
N PRO A 157 8.08 4.84 -19.12
CA PRO A 157 8.84 4.52 -17.92
C PRO A 157 8.73 5.62 -16.86
N PRO A 158 8.42 5.28 -15.60
CA PRO A 158 8.29 6.26 -14.53
C PRO A 158 9.64 6.93 -14.23
N PRO A 159 9.64 8.14 -13.64
CA PRO A 159 10.88 8.79 -13.23
C PRO A 159 11.59 7.97 -12.13
N GLY A 160 12.89 7.74 -12.30
CA GLY A 160 13.68 6.85 -11.42
C GLY A 160 13.65 5.37 -11.83
N SER A 161 13.03 5.04 -12.96
CA SER A 161 13.31 3.78 -13.68
C SER A 161 14.72 3.78 -14.25
N LEU A 162 15.22 2.58 -14.57
CA LEU A 162 16.53 2.40 -15.17
C LEU A 162 16.64 3.15 -16.51
N ALA A 163 15.61 3.12 -17.35
CA ALA A 163 15.61 3.92 -18.58
C ALA A 163 15.62 5.44 -18.32
N ALA A 164 14.86 5.93 -17.34
CA ALA A 164 14.84 7.35 -17.03
C ALA A 164 16.21 7.83 -16.50
N GLU A 165 16.88 7.03 -15.68
CA GLU A 165 18.22 7.30 -15.18
C GLU A 165 19.28 7.22 -16.29
N ALA A 166 19.19 6.21 -17.17
CA ALA A 166 20.06 6.10 -18.35
C ALA A 166 19.94 7.32 -19.27
N GLN A 167 18.72 7.84 -19.49
CA GLN A 167 18.53 9.07 -20.26
C GLN A 167 19.13 10.30 -19.56
N ALA A 168 18.96 10.41 -18.24
CA ALA A 168 19.56 11.50 -17.47
C ALA A 168 21.09 11.47 -17.52
N ALA A 169 21.69 10.28 -17.51
CA ALA A 169 23.13 10.09 -17.64
C ALA A 169 23.61 10.39 -19.07
N ALA A 170 22.94 9.85 -20.09
CA ALA A 170 23.27 10.11 -21.49
C ALA A 170 23.11 11.59 -21.89
N ALA A 171 22.20 12.33 -21.25
CA ALA A 171 22.09 13.77 -21.44
C ALA A 171 23.36 14.54 -21.02
N LYS A 172 24.12 13.99 -20.06
CA LYS A 172 25.42 14.55 -19.64
C LYS A 172 26.58 14.08 -20.54
N HIS A 173 26.46 12.88 -21.11
CA HIS A 173 27.48 12.24 -21.95
C HIS A 173 26.86 11.60 -23.21
N PRO A 174 26.48 12.40 -24.22
CA PRO A 174 25.69 11.89 -25.36
C PRO A 174 26.42 10.82 -26.18
N GLU A 175 27.75 10.95 -26.32
CA GLU A 175 28.61 10.01 -27.05
C GLU A 175 28.97 8.75 -26.25
N GLY A 176 28.55 8.67 -24.98
CA GLY A 176 29.05 7.67 -24.04
C GLY A 176 30.50 7.96 -23.61
N ALA A 177 30.99 7.28 -22.58
CA ALA A 177 32.33 7.52 -22.02
C ALA A 177 33.46 6.84 -22.84
N GLY A 178 33.25 6.62 -24.15
CA GLY A 178 34.16 5.84 -24.99
C GLY A 178 34.22 4.34 -24.66
N ALA A 179 33.31 3.84 -23.82
CA ALA A 179 33.17 2.43 -23.52
C ALA A 179 32.58 1.68 -24.72
N SER A 180 32.95 0.41 -24.88
CA SER A 180 32.35 -0.48 -25.87
C SER A 180 30.83 -0.48 -25.72
N SER A 181 30.12 -0.29 -26.84
CA SER A 181 28.65 -0.33 -26.85
C SER A 181 28.15 -1.64 -26.25
N VAL A 182 27.18 -1.55 -25.35
CA VAL A 182 26.52 -2.69 -24.73
C VAL A 182 25.71 -3.44 -25.78
N ASP A 183 25.75 -4.77 -25.75
CA ASP A 183 24.95 -5.58 -26.66
C ASP A 183 23.45 -5.30 -26.52
N SER A 184 22.75 -5.19 -27.65
CA SER A 184 21.32 -4.88 -27.67
C SER A 184 20.47 -5.97 -27.02
N GLY A 185 20.91 -7.23 -27.03
CA GLY A 185 20.23 -8.33 -26.34
C GLY A 185 20.24 -8.15 -24.83
N VAL A 186 21.39 -7.77 -24.28
CA VAL A 186 21.56 -7.49 -22.85
C VAL A 186 20.71 -6.28 -22.43
N LEU A 187 20.69 -5.20 -23.21
CA LEU A 187 19.83 -4.03 -22.92
C LEU A 187 18.35 -4.41 -22.87
N LYS A 188 17.90 -5.27 -23.79
CA LYS A 188 16.52 -5.76 -23.81
C LYS A 188 16.17 -6.57 -22.56
N GLU A 189 17.04 -7.49 -22.15
CA GLU A 189 16.84 -8.30 -20.95
C GLU A 189 16.73 -7.44 -19.69
N ILE A 190 17.63 -6.46 -19.55
CA ILE A 190 17.64 -5.55 -18.40
C ILE A 190 16.39 -4.67 -18.37
N ALA A 191 15.97 -4.14 -19.53
CA ALA A 191 14.74 -3.36 -19.63
C ALA A 191 13.49 -4.19 -19.26
N LEU A 192 13.44 -5.47 -19.66
CA LEU A 192 12.34 -6.37 -19.28
C LEU A 192 12.32 -6.61 -17.77
N ARG A 193 13.48 -6.85 -17.17
CA ARG A 193 13.59 -7.08 -15.73
C ARG A 193 13.22 -5.86 -14.90
N ASP A 194 13.62 -4.66 -15.32
CA ASP A 194 13.20 -3.43 -14.63
C ASP A 194 11.69 -3.16 -14.81
N ALA A 195 11.15 -3.44 -16.01
CA ALA A 195 9.72 -3.34 -16.24
C ALA A 195 8.91 -4.32 -15.37
N GLU A 196 9.38 -5.55 -15.20
CA GLU A 196 8.77 -6.52 -14.28
C GLU A 196 8.82 -6.05 -12.83
N ARG A 197 9.97 -5.51 -12.38
CA ARG A 197 10.09 -4.90 -11.05
C ARG A 197 9.10 -3.76 -10.85
N ILE A 198 9.01 -2.84 -11.81
CA ILE A 198 8.09 -1.68 -11.75
C ILE A 198 6.63 -2.15 -11.74
N LYS A 199 6.29 -3.19 -12.49
CA LYS A 199 4.96 -3.80 -12.43
C LYS A 199 4.68 -4.39 -11.05
N ALA A 200 5.61 -5.15 -10.50
CA ALA A 200 5.49 -5.70 -9.15
C ALA A 200 5.35 -4.59 -8.08
N ASP A 201 6.19 -3.55 -8.14
CA ASP A 201 6.12 -2.41 -7.23
C ASP A 201 4.77 -1.69 -7.35
N ARG A 202 4.23 -1.56 -8.56
CA ARG A 202 2.88 -1.00 -8.78
C ARG A 202 1.77 -1.90 -8.27
N GLU A 203 1.90 -3.20 -8.44
CA GLU A 203 0.92 -4.18 -7.94
C GLU A 203 0.93 -4.26 -6.41
N LEU A 204 2.09 -4.11 -5.77
CA LEU A 204 2.20 -4.03 -4.31
C LEU A 204 1.56 -2.76 -3.73
N ASN A 205 1.60 -1.65 -4.48
CA ASN A 205 0.93 -0.41 -4.10
C ASN A 205 -0.57 -0.38 -4.46
N ILE A 206 -1.10 -1.48 -5.02
CA ILE A 206 -2.54 -1.69 -5.15
C ILE A 206 -3.00 -2.50 -3.94
N VAL A 207 -3.53 -1.81 -2.93
CA VAL A 207 -4.17 -2.48 -1.79
C VAL A 207 -5.61 -2.77 -2.21
N GLY A 208 -5.90 -4.04 -2.54
CA GLY A 208 -7.20 -4.45 -3.08
C GLY A 208 -7.34 -4.13 -4.57
N GLU A 209 -8.27 -3.24 -4.92
CA GLU A 209 -8.51 -2.77 -6.30
C GLU A 209 -8.02 -1.33 -6.54
N VAL A 210 -7.55 -0.66 -5.48
CA VAL A 210 -7.27 0.77 -5.49
C VAL A 210 -5.77 1.01 -5.45
N ASN A 211 -5.27 1.77 -6.44
CA ASN A 211 -3.88 2.20 -6.45
C ASN A 211 -3.73 3.46 -5.58
N VAL A 212 -3.12 3.28 -4.41
CA VAL A 212 -3.02 4.30 -3.37
C VAL A 212 -2.26 5.54 -3.85
N ASP A 213 -1.25 5.36 -4.70
CA ASP A 213 -0.43 6.47 -5.24
C ASP A 213 -1.15 7.33 -6.28
N THR A 214 -2.20 6.78 -6.90
CA THR A 214 -2.99 7.52 -7.89
C THR A 214 -4.06 8.38 -7.25
N LEU A 215 -4.37 8.15 -5.97
CA LEU A 215 -5.37 8.93 -5.26
C LEU A 215 -4.84 10.33 -4.95
N GLY A 216 -5.52 11.33 -5.51
CA GLY A 216 -5.39 12.70 -5.04
C GLY A 216 -6.02 12.87 -3.65
N LYS A 217 -5.80 14.05 -3.06
CA LYS A 217 -6.33 14.41 -1.74
C LYS A 217 -7.84 14.15 -1.60
N ALA A 218 -8.63 14.50 -2.61
CA ALA A 218 -10.08 14.29 -2.60
C ALA A 218 -10.47 12.80 -2.58
N GLY A 219 -9.77 11.96 -3.33
CA GLY A 219 -10.02 10.51 -3.35
C GLY A 219 -9.66 9.85 -2.02
N ALA A 220 -8.51 10.21 -1.45
CA ALA A 220 -8.07 9.74 -0.14
C ALA A 220 -9.01 10.17 1.00
N GLU A 221 -9.50 11.42 0.98
CA GLU A 221 -10.46 11.91 1.97
C GLU A 221 -11.80 11.17 1.90
N ARG A 222 -12.30 10.88 0.69
CA ARG A 222 -13.54 10.11 0.51
C ARG A 222 -13.42 8.67 1.00
N LEU A 223 -12.34 8.01 0.61
CA LEU A 223 -12.03 6.65 1.04
C LEU A 223 -11.94 6.56 2.57
N ALA A 224 -11.25 7.51 3.20
CA ALA A 224 -11.15 7.58 4.64
C ALA A 224 -12.48 7.92 5.33
N SER A 225 -13.27 8.83 4.76
CA SER A 225 -14.61 9.16 5.28
C SER A 225 -15.54 7.96 5.21
N ALA A 226 -15.53 7.21 4.11
CA ALA A 226 -16.32 5.98 3.96
C ALA A 226 -15.92 4.91 4.98
N THR A 227 -14.61 4.74 5.23
CA THR A 227 -14.08 3.82 6.24
C THR A 227 -14.48 4.25 7.66
N GLU A 228 -14.30 5.53 7.98
CA GLU A 228 -14.66 6.13 9.27
C GLU A 228 -16.16 6.05 9.56
N ASN A 229 -17.02 6.20 8.55
CA ASN A 229 -18.47 6.04 8.71
C ASN A 229 -18.86 4.63 9.17
N VAL A 230 -18.11 3.59 8.77
CA VAL A 230 -18.39 2.20 9.15
C VAL A 230 -17.83 1.86 10.53
N LEU A 231 -16.60 2.31 10.79
CA LEU A 231 -15.92 2.12 12.08
C LEU A 231 -16.55 2.94 13.21
N GLY A 232 -16.97 4.17 12.90
CA GLY A 232 -17.41 5.15 13.89
C GLY A 232 -16.26 5.94 14.54
N HIS A 233 -15.04 5.75 14.06
CA HIS A 233 -13.84 6.49 14.47
C HIS A 233 -12.82 6.54 13.33
N SER A 234 -11.77 7.34 13.54
CA SER A 234 -10.68 7.47 12.58
C SER A 234 -10.05 6.11 12.25
N PRO A 235 -9.74 5.83 10.97
CA PRO A 235 -9.18 4.55 10.57
C PRO A 235 -7.79 4.33 11.20
N PRO A 236 -7.47 3.10 11.65
CA PRO A 236 -6.20 2.79 12.29
C PRO A 236 -5.01 2.94 11.32
N PRO A 237 -3.78 3.20 11.85
CA PRO A 237 -2.58 3.27 11.02
C PRO A 237 -2.30 1.92 10.34
N GLY A 238 -1.87 1.97 9.08
CA GLY A 238 -1.67 0.78 8.24
C GLY A 238 -2.94 0.24 7.59
N SER A 239 -4.10 0.87 7.82
CA SER A 239 -5.28 0.63 6.99
C SER A 239 -5.13 1.29 5.62
N LEU A 240 -5.82 0.76 4.61
CA LEU A 240 -5.85 1.31 3.26
C LEU A 240 -6.25 2.80 3.23
N ALA A 241 -7.19 3.20 4.09
CA ALA A 241 -7.61 4.60 4.23
C ALA A 241 -6.52 5.50 4.84
N ALA A 242 -5.79 5.01 5.85
CA ALA A 242 -4.70 5.75 6.46
C ALA A 242 -3.52 5.90 5.49
N GLU A 243 -3.18 4.83 4.76
CA GLU A 243 -2.14 4.85 3.73
C GLU A 243 -2.50 5.79 2.57
N ALA A 244 -3.77 5.80 2.12
CA ALA A 244 -4.24 6.73 1.10
C ALA A 244 -4.12 8.19 1.54
N LYS A 245 -4.45 8.52 2.79
CA LYS A 245 -4.23 9.86 3.34
C LYS A 245 -2.75 10.23 3.34
N GLN A 246 -1.89 9.33 3.80
CA GLN A 246 -0.44 9.56 3.82
C GLN A 246 0.14 9.73 2.41
N ALA A 247 -0.29 8.93 1.44
CA ALA A 247 0.12 9.04 0.04
C ALA A 247 -0.35 10.37 -0.57
N ALA A 248 -1.58 10.79 -0.28
CA ALA A 248 -2.11 12.07 -0.74
C ALA A 248 -1.43 13.28 -0.09
N GLU A 249 -0.93 13.17 1.14
CA GLU A 249 -0.10 14.23 1.76
C GLU A 249 1.24 14.37 1.04
N ALA A 250 1.86 13.27 0.62
CA ALA A 250 3.08 13.28 -0.18
C ALA A 250 2.82 13.80 -1.62
N HIS A 251 1.64 13.52 -2.17
CA HIS A 251 1.25 13.82 -3.54
C HIS A 251 -0.18 14.40 -3.60
N PRO A 252 -0.38 15.70 -3.25
CA PRO A 252 -1.73 16.27 -3.12
C PRO A 252 -2.54 16.28 -4.41
N ASN A 253 -1.86 16.36 -5.56
CA ASN A 253 -2.46 16.35 -6.89
C ASN A 253 -2.66 14.91 -7.44
N GLY A 254 -2.37 13.88 -6.65
CA GLY A 254 -2.23 12.50 -7.13
C GLY A 254 -0.92 12.27 -7.90
N GLY A 255 -0.59 11.01 -8.18
CA GLY A 255 0.49 10.67 -9.11
C GLY A 255 0.29 11.33 -10.49
N SER A 256 1.35 11.43 -11.30
CA SER A 256 1.32 12.11 -12.63
C SER A 256 0.41 11.49 -13.70
N PHE A 257 -0.45 10.55 -13.32
CA PHE A 257 -1.50 10.04 -14.19
C PHE A 257 -2.69 10.98 -14.09
N PRO A 258 -3.43 11.19 -15.20
CA PRO A 258 -4.68 11.93 -15.14
C PRO A 258 -5.46 11.36 -13.97
N VAL A 259 -5.90 12.22 -13.06
CA VAL A 259 -6.77 11.87 -11.95
C VAL A 259 -7.95 11.18 -12.60
N LEU A 260 -7.88 9.85 -12.66
CA LEU A 260 -9.06 9.05 -12.73
C LEU A 260 -9.64 9.38 -11.37
N ASP A 261 -10.51 10.38 -11.34
CA ASP A 261 -11.62 10.45 -10.40
C ASP A 261 -12.43 9.17 -10.69
N GLY A 262 -11.81 8.02 -10.42
CA GLY A 262 -12.34 6.71 -10.63
C GLY A 262 -13.65 6.70 -9.91
N ASP A 263 -14.66 6.11 -10.56
CA ASP A 263 -16.05 6.00 -10.09
C ASP A 263 -16.10 6.24 -8.58
N VAL A 264 -16.50 7.45 -8.20
CA VAL A 264 -16.47 7.89 -6.81
C VAL A 264 -17.13 6.87 -5.89
N GLU A 265 -18.19 6.26 -6.42
CA GLU A 265 -18.92 5.14 -5.82
C GLU A 265 -18.02 3.94 -5.51
N ARG A 266 -17.11 3.53 -6.41
CA ARG A 266 -16.18 2.42 -6.16
C ARG A 266 -15.21 2.72 -5.03
N LEU A 267 -14.71 3.95 -4.95
CA LEU A 267 -13.82 4.35 -3.85
C LEU A 267 -14.54 4.31 -2.50
N GLU A 268 -15.81 4.76 -2.47
CA GLU A 268 -16.65 4.66 -1.29
C GLU A 268 -17.01 3.22 -0.93
N ASP A 269 -17.24 2.35 -1.92
CA ASP A 269 -17.49 0.92 -1.73
C ASP A 269 -16.26 0.22 -1.13
N VAL A 270 -15.06 0.49 -1.66
CA VAL A 270 -13.80 -0.05 -1.13
C VAL A 270 -13.57 0.44 0.29
N GLY A 271 -13.81 1.73 0.57
CA GLY A 271 -13.70 2.27 1.93
C GLY A 271 -14.69 1.63 2.90
N ARG A 272 -15.93 1.37 2.45
CA ARG A 272 -16.92 0.64 3.26
C ARG A 272 -16.48 -0.80 3.54
N GLN A 273 -16.02 -1.53 2.53
CA GLN A 273 -15.54 -2.92 2.69
C GLN A 273 -14.35 -3.00 3.64
N GLU A 274 -13.38 -2.09 3.53
CA GLU A 274 -12.24 -2.06 4.46
C GLU A 274 -12.69 -1.70 5.87
N GLY A 275 -13.61 -0.74 6.03
CA GLY A 275 -14.20 -0.41 7.32
C GLY A 275 -14.91 -1.61 7.98
N GLU A 276 -15.65 -2.40 7.20
CA GLU A 276 -16.29 -3.63 7.69
C GLU A 276 -15.26 -4.68 8.11
N ARG A 277 -14.19 -4.85 7.33
CA ARG A 277 -13.09 -5.77 7.63
C ARG A 277 -12.39 -5.40 8.93
N LEU A 278 -12.06 -4.13 9.11
CA LEU A 278 -11.40 -3.62 10.33
C LEU A 278 -12.31 -3.75 11.56
N LYS A 279 -13.59 -3.43 11.41
CA LYS A 279 -14.58 -3.62 12.48
C LYS A 279 -14.68 -5.08 12.92
N ALA A 280 -14.66 -6.01 11.96
CA ALA A 280 -14.64 -7.44 12.28
C ALA A 280 -13.35 -7.83 13.03
N GLN A 281 -12.19 -7.31 12.62
CA GLN A 281 -10.91 -7.55 13.32
C GLN A 281 -10.94 -7.01 14.76
N GLU A 282 -11.46 -5.80 14.98
CA GLU A 282 -11.61 -5.23 16.33
C GLU A 282 -12.52 -6.10 17.23
N THR A 283 -13.61 -6.65 16.67
CA THR A 283 -14.46 -7.57 17.45
C THR A 283 -13.73 -8.85 17.81
N VAL A 284 -12.89 -9.37 16.92
CA VAL A 284 -12.08 -10.58 17.16
C VAL A 284 -11.00 -10.30 18.20
N GLU A 285 -10.31 -9.16 18.11
CA GLU A 285 -9.30 -8.76 19.10
C GLU A 285 -9.91 -8.51 20.47
N LYS A 286 -11.09 -7.87 20.53
CA LYS A 286 -11.82 -7.67 21.78
C LYS A 286 -12.22 -9.00 22.44
N LEU A 287 -12.72 -9.96 21.66
CA LEU A 287 -13.03 -11.29 22.18
C LEU A 287 -11.78 -12.04 22.64
N LYS A 288 -10.65 -11.85 21.94
CA LYS A 288 -9.37 -12.43 22.33
C LYS A 288 -8.85 -11.84 23.64
N SER A 289 -8.94 -10.52 23.83
CA SER A 289 -8.50 -9.86 25.07
C SER A 289 -9.40 -10.25 26.25
N GLU A 290 -10.72 -10.33 26.05
CA GLU A 290 -11.66 -10.81 27.08
C GLU A 290 -11.39 -12.28 27.46
N SER A 291 -10.92 -13.11 26.53
CA SER A 291 -10.58 -14.52 26.79
C SER A 291 -9.28 -14.69 27.57
N GLU A 292 -8.27 -13.83 27.33
CA GLU A 292 -6.98 -13.89 28.03
C GLU A 292 -7.08 -13.33 29.46
N GLU A 293 -7.93 -12.32 29.70
CA GLU A 293 -8.09 -11.71 31.02
C GLU A 293 -8.74 -12.66 32.04
N VAL A 294 -9.52 -13.65 31.59
CA VAL A 294 -10.17 -14.65 32.45
C VAL A 294 -9.19 -15.75 32.91
N HIS A 295 -7.95 -15.82 32.41
CA HIS A 295 -7.12 -17.03 32.59
C HIS A 295 -5.95 -16.96 33.58
N VAL A 296 -5.71 -15.85 34.31
CA VAL A 296 -4.51 -15.75 35.17
C VAL A 296 -4.79 -15.67 36.67
N GLU A 297 -5.87 -15.04 37.13
CA GLU A 297 -6.06 -14.86 38.58
C GLU A 297 -6.89 -15.97 39.26
N ASP A 298 -7.76 -16.68 38.54
CA ASP A 298 -8.64 -17.70 39.13
C ASP A 298 -7.99 -19.09 39.25
N VAL A 299 -6.89 -19.36 38.53
CA VAL A 299 -6.21 -20.67 38.63
C VAL A 299 -5.23 -20.71 39.81
N SER A 300 -4.63 -19.57 40.20
CA SER A 300 -3.76 -19.50 41.36
C SER A 300 -4.51 -19.62 42.69
N THR A 301 -5.75 -19.13 42.78
CA THR A 301 -6.56 -19.24 44.00
C THR A 301 -7.19 -20.64 44.16
N LEU A 302 -7.55 -21.32 43.06
CA LEU A 302 -8.04 -22.70 43.10
C LEU A 302 -6.96 -23.74 43.44
N ALA A 303 -5.68 -23.46 43.14
CA ALA A 303 -4.58 -24.35 43.49
C ALA A 303 -4.31 -24.42 45.00
N ASP A 304 -4.58 -23.33 45.74
CA ASP A 304 -4.44 -23.29 47.19
C ASP A 304 -5.63 -23.96 47.90
N ASP A 305 -6.85 -23.86 47.36
CA ASP A 305 -8.04 -24.49 47.94
C ASP A 305 -8.10 -26.01 47.73
N LEU A 306 -7.48 -26.55 46.67
CA LEU A 306 -7.42 -28.00 46.43
C LEU A 306 -6.50 -28.76 47.40
N ASN A 307 -5.53 -28.07 48.03
CA ASN A 307 -4.72 -28.67 49.10
C ASN A 307 -5.43 -28.68 50.46
N ALA A 308 -6.50 -27.89 50.63
CA ALA A 308 -7.30 -27.87 51.86
C ALA A 308 -8.46 -28.89 51.87
N LEU A 309 -8.84 -29.44 50.70
CA LEU A 309 -10.00 -30.33 50.54
C LEU A 309 -9.72 -31.84 50.69
N LYS A 310 -8.62 -32.19 51.36
CA LYS A 310 -8.34 -33.58 51.73
C LYS A 310 -8.61 -33.79 53.22
N LEU A 311 -9.90 -33.91 53.60
CA LEU A 311 -10.47 -34.82 54.61
C LEU A 311 -11.87 -34.33 55.05
N GLY A 312 -12.89 -35.18 54.85
CA GLY A 312 -14.24 -35.01 55.41
C GLY A 312 -15.32 -35.14 54.34
N SER A 313 -15.63 -36.35 53.87
CA SER A 313 -16.70 -37.21 54.41
C SER A 313 -18.08 -36.55 54.54
N GLN A 314 -18.99 -37.02 53.67
CA GLN A 314 -20.46 -37.10 53.82
C GLN A 314 -21.28 -35.80 53.89
N LEU A 315 -22.19 -35.65 52.92
CA LEU A 315 -23.66 -35.59 53.05
C LEU A 315 -24.21 -35.27 51.65
N LYS A 316 -24.94 -36.19 51.01
CA LYS A 316 -26.40 -36.36 51.03
C LYS A 316 -27.13 -35.37 50.10
N HIS A 317 -27.78 -35.95 49.10
CA HIS A 317 -28.80 -35.45 48.16
C HIS A 317 -29.40 -34.06 48.41
N GLU A 318 -29.61 -33.29 47.33
CA GLU A 318 -30.97 -32.93 46.89
C GLU A 318 -31.03 -32.45 45.43
N ASN A 319 -32.03 -32.98 44.72
CA ASN A 319 -32.47 -32.55 43.40
C ASN A 319 -33.19 -31.20 43.52
N GLY A 320 -32.75 -30.20 42.76
CA GLY A 320 -33.41 -28.89 42.71
C GLY A 320 -33.24 -28.20 41.37
N ASN A 321 -34.16 -28.50 40.46
CA ASN A 321 -34.38 -27.78 39.20
C ASN A 321 -34.79 -26.33 39.50
N ALA A 322 -33.95 -25.35 39.13
CA ALA A 322 -34.31 -23.93 39.17
C ALA A 322 -33.81 -23.22 37.91
N THR A 323 -34.74 -23.07 36.96
CA THR A 323 -34.70 -22.09 35.87
C THR A 323 -34.48 -20.69 36.42
N MET A 324 -33.30 -20.10 36.19
CA MET A 324 -33.01 -18.70 36.48
C MET A 324 -33.27 -17.86 35.22
N SER A 325 -34.13 -16.86 35.35
CA SER A 325 -34.47 -15.87 34.32
C SER A 325 -33.43 -14.72 34.28
N PRO A 326 -33.16 -14.12 33.11
CA PRO A 326 -32.03 -13.21 32.90
C PRO A 326 -32.24 -11.72 33.28
N GLU A 327 -33.30 -11.33 33.97
CA GLU A 327 -33.68 -9.90 34.10
C GLU A 327 -33.11 -9.15 35.33
N LYS A 328 -32.15 -9.69 36.09
CA LYS A 328 -31.66 -9.04 37.33
C LYS A 328 -30.15 -8.83 37.43
N LEU A 329 -29.48 -8.58 36.30
CA LEU A 329 -28.02 -8.33 36.25
C LEU A 329 -27.60 -6.88 36.01
N THR A 330 -28.52 -5.92 36.13
CA THR A 330 -28.17 -4.49 36.10
C THR A 330 -28.21 -3.91 37.51
N MET A 331 -27.22 -3.10 37.84
CA MET A 331 -27.03 -2.36 39.11
C MET A 331 -26.27 -3.09 40.23
N LYS A 332 -24.96 -3.31 40.06
CA LYS A 332 -24.08 -3.33 41.24
C LYS A 332 -22.66 -2.79 41.08
N ASN A 333 -22.22 -2.38 39.89
CA ASN A 333 -20.91 -1.74 39.76
C ASN A 333 -21.07 -0.28 39.31
N GLY A 334 -21.52 0.54 40.27
CA GLY A 334 -21.32 1.98 40.21
C GLY A 334 -19.85 2.28 40.45
N ILE A 335 -19.05 2.34 39.39
CA ILE A 335 -17.75 3.01 39.40
C ILE A 335 -17.96 4.30 38.63
N GLY A 336 -18.10 5.37 39.41
CA GLY A 336 -18.33 6.72 38.94
C GLY A 336 -17.16 7.24 38.11
N ALA A 337 -17.54 8.03 37.12
CA ALA A 337 -16.70 8.93 36.37
C ALA A 337 -15.91 9.87 37.30
N VAL A 338 -14.58 9.79 37.27
CA VAL A 338 -13.68 10.92 37.60
C VAL A 338 -12.45 10.86 36.68
N LEU A 339 -12.64 11.00 35.37
CA LEU A 339 -11.54 11.41 34.49
C LEU A 339 -11.60 12.93 34.35
N ARG A 340 -10.86 13.58 35.25
CA ARG A 340 -10.55 15.01 35.20
C ARG A 340 -9.89 15.31 33.85
N LYS A 341 -10.50 16.25 33.11
CA LYS A 341 -9.89 16.93 31.96
C LYS A 341 -8.56 17.55 32.41
N ALA A 342 -7.44 16.93 32.08
CA ALA A 342 -6.15 17.61 32.05
C ALA A 342 -6.15 18.46 30.78
N ALA A 343 -6.21 19.78 30.94
CA ALA A 343 -6.04 20.72 29.85
C ALA A 343 -4.56 20.68 29.40
N MET A 344 -4.26 19.94 28.33
CA MET A 344 -2.98 20.02 27.64
C MET A 344 -2.90 21.39 26.93
N VAL A 345 -2.23 22.34 27.57
CA VAL A 345 -1.83 23.59 26.93
C VAL A 345 -0.54 23.31 26.16
N ARG A 346 -0.63 23.19 24.83
CA ARG A 346 0.53 23.23 23.94
C ARG A 346 0.93 24.68 23.73
N SER A 347 2.03 25.11 24.33
CA SER A 347 2.74 26.32 23.88
C SER A 347 3.69 25.91 22.76
N GLU A 348 3.33 26.23 21.51
CA GLU A 348 4.23 26.12 20.38
C GLU A 348 5.29 27.22 20.50
N THR A 349 6.49 26.84 20.90
CA THR A 349 7.70 27.64 20.67
C THR A 349 8.74 26.66 20.14
N GLY A 350 9.25 26.96 18.95
CA GLY A 350 10.06 26.02 18.18
C GLY A 350 11.24 25.45 18.98
N ASP A 351 11.38 24.13 18.84
CA ASP A 351 12.63 23.38 18.94
C ASP A 351 13.03 22.73 20.28
N SER A 352 12.13 22.53 21.25
CA SER A 352 12.40 21.57 22.36
C SER A 352 11.11 21.07 23.02
N VAL A 353 11.00 19.74 23.21
CA VAL A 353 9.93 19.13 24.04
C VAL A 353 10.57 18.70 25.36
N GLU A 354 10.40 19.48 26.42
CA GLU A 354 10.70 19.05 27.78
C GLU A 354 9.44 18.43 28.41
N ILE A 355 9.53 17.16 28.79
CA ILE A 355 8.46 16.47 29.53
C ILE A 355 8.79 16.63 31.02
N ILE A 356 8.15 17.60 31.67
CA ILE A 356 8.21 17.77 33.13
C ILE A 356 7.08 16.92 33.72
N GLY A 357 7.44 15.76 34.27
CA GLY A 357 6.55 14.95 35.10
C GLY A 357 6.80 15.28 36.57
N ASP A 358 5.80 15.84 37.25
CA ASP A 358 5.81 15.96 38.71
C ASP A 358 5.68 14.57 39.34
N VAL A 359 6.75 14.13 40.00
CA VAL A 359 6.75 12.95 40.87
C VAL A 359 6.20 13.40 42.22
N ILE A 360 4.91 13.14 42.46
CA ILE A 360 4.33 13.27 43.79
C ILE A 360 4.68 12.01 44.57
N GLY A 361 5.55 12.16 45.57
CA GLY A 361 5.76 11.21 46.66
C GLY A 361 4.90 11.54 47.87
#